data_AF-A0ABD3P3X4-F1
#
_entry.id   AF-A0ABD3P3X4-F1
#
_cell.length_a   1.000
_cell.length_b   1.000
_cell.length_c   1.000
_cell.angle_alpha   90.00
_cell.angle_beta   90.00
_cell.angle_gamma   90.00
#
_symmetry.space_group_name_H-M   'P 1'
#
loop_
_entity.id
_entity.type
_entity.pdbx_description
1 polymer ?
#
loop_
_entity_poly.entity_id
_entity_poly.type
_entity_poly.pdbx_seq_one_letter_code
_entity_poly.pdbx_strand_id
1 'polypeptide(L)'
;MKINASLQSLFCAVVLGVNQSNGFLASVSIVRRQMITLNAHGPQENGGVFGFQDRPLLKKFGQDIHRRVMDSAQGRHRKGKIGAYTSKEIIPRLDMQCSTAAYGLNDLSIASRQEIREAFSESENTFNSRLHGRSSGSGCVIIRLQGEDAVAMHKLVNYADRFFDQVDSIEGKEVADVGVFRVANHVYVGFDENVNDGKMQFLDTRIFSGTEGGGHNAMLLPIELQKLMGSASMNDAHNGMNTLFDIGSQITSAVLRMPSKSANKLIDDGTSVDDTTRVLANKVSNSYHRLIRYLKPDENATGAAFEPHVDSSFLTMIPMPKLPGLEIWCPSRSTTDDGSREWGEWVQPTLQADEQLNDGNAYIIVMAGHFLELTSDGKVPTCIHRVIPPSNKNTGMYQPRISGPLFLRPRIGEDALLDVDNDLKLESDKSSTEPMTNGLYHEKGLLDECDKMHLWSAHDVIKS
;
A
#
# COMPACT_ATOMS: atom_id res chain seq x y z
N MET A 1 -4.21 7.57 -50.81
CA MET A 1 -3.15 6.62 -51.24
C MET A 1 -2.08 6.65 -50.16
N LYS A 2 -1.67 5.47 -49.71
CA LYS A 2 -1.06 5.17 -48.40
C LYS A 2 0.32 5.85 -48.19
N ILE A 3 0.51 6.41 -47.01
CA ILE A 3 1.82 6.53 -46.35
C ILE A 3 1.65 5.79 -45.03
N ASN A 4 2.35 4.66 -44.87
CA ASN A 4 2.38 3.93 -43.61
C ASN A 4 3.71 3.19 -43.46
N ALA A 5 4.13 3.10 -42.20
CA ALA A 5 5.08 2.16 -41.60
C ALA A 5 6.59 2.39 -41.81
N SER A 6 7.23 3.01 -40.81
CA SER A 6 8.61 2.74 -40.41
C SER A 6 8.86 3.30 -39.01
N LEU A 7 8.47 2.56 -37.96
CA LEU A 7 8.95 2.77 -36.57
C LEU A 7 8.65 1.58 -35.65
N GLN A 8 8.64 0.34 -36.18
CA GLN A 8 8.28 -0.86 -35.41
C GLN A 8 9.35 -1.96 -35.37
N SER A 9 10.58 -1.71 -35.88
CA SER A 9 11.58 -2.78 -36.04
C SER A 9 12.81 -2.71 -35.13
N LEU A 10 12.80 -1.96 -34.03
CA LEU A 10 14.02 -1.84 -33.18
C LEU A 10 13.89 -2.33 -31.73
N PHE A 11 12.75 -2.86 -31.30
CA PHE A 11 12.56 -3.25 -29.88
C PHE A 11 12.24 -4.73 -29.62
N CYS A 12 12.39 -5.61 -30.60
CA CYS A 12 12.14 -7.06 -30.44
C CYS A 12 13.41 -7.94 -30.29
N ALA A 13 14.58 -7.38 -30.00
CA ALA A 13 15.84 -8.14 -30.06
C ALA A 13 16.59 -8.35 -28.72
N VAL A 14 16.05 -7.99 -27.55
CA VAL A 14 16.81 -8.08 -26.28
C VAL A 14 16.22 -9.06 -25.25
N VAL A 15 15.07 -9.68 -25.52
CA VAL A 15 14.56 -10.78 -24.71
C VAL A 15 14.62 -12.05 -25.54
N LEU A 16 15.73 -12.80 -25.39
CA LEU A 16 15.99 -14.22 -25.71
C LEU A 16 17.39 -14.39 -26.30
N GLY A 17 18.39 -14.49 -25.42
CA GLY A 17 19.69 -15.08 -25.76
C GLY A 17 19.63 -16.60 -25.63
N VAL A 18 19.08 -17.30 -26.63
CA VAL A 18 19.32 -18.74 -26.83
C VAL A 18 19.62 -18.99 -28.30
N ASN A 19 20.81 -19.53 -28.54
CA ASN A 19 21.38 -19.85 -29.85
C ASN A 19 20.48 -20.76 -30.69
N GLN A 20 20.49 -20.51 -32.00
CA GLN A 20 19.79 -21.26 -33.04
C GLN A 20 20.26 -22.72 -33.15
N SER A 21 19.32 -23.66 -33.27
CA SER A 21 19.18 -24.50 -34.48
C SER A 21 18.03 -25.50 -34.37
N ASN A 22 17.35 -25.69 -35.50
CA ASN A 22 16.34 -26.70 -35.84
C ASN A 22 14.90 -26.47 -35.36
N GLY A 23 14.04 -26.33 -36.37
CA GLY A 23 12.64 -26.00 -36.24
C GLY A 23 11.80 -27.12 -35.64
N PHE A 24 10.85 -26.70 -34.81
CA PHE A 24 9.61 -27.41 -34.51
C PHE A 24 8.56 -26.35 -34.16
N LEU A 25 7.38 -26.44 -34.75
CA LEU A 25 6.20 -25.69 -34.35
C LEU A 25 5.86 -26.05 -32.90
N ALA A 26 6.20 -25.18 -31.96
CA ALA A 26 5.75 -25.29 -30.57
C ALA A 26 4.51 -24.40 -30.38
N SER A 27 3.36 -25.04 -30.21
CA SER A 27 2.17 -24.42 -29.64
C SER A 27 2.52 -23.73 -28.33
N VAL A 28 2.27 -22.42 -28.25
CA VAL A 28 2.25 -21.69 -26.98
C VAL A 28 1.03 -22.20 -26.20
N SER A 29 1.26 -23.15 -25.31
CA SER A 29 0.25 -23.57 -24.33
C SER A 29 0.12 -22.47 -23.29
N ILE A 30 -0.92 -21.64 -23.44
CA ILE A 30 -1.39 -20.72 -22.40
C ILE A 30 -1.78 -21.59 -21.19
N VAL A 31 -1.01 -21.50 -20.10
CA VAL A 31 -1.34 -22.16 -18.84
C VAL A 31 -2.52 -21.41 -18.22
N ARG A 32 -3.73 -21.83 -18.59
CA ARG A 32 -4.96 -21.40 -17.91
C ARG A 32 -5.17 -22.26 -16.67
N ARG A 33 -5.40 -21.57 -15.53
CA ARG A 33 -5.90 -22.09 -14.24
C ARG A 33 -4.99 -23.03 -13.46
N GLN A 34 -4.24 -22.43 -12.52
CA GLN A 34 -4.27 -22.86 -11.13
C GLN A 34 -4.54 -21.64 -10.28
N MET A 35 -5.46 -21.75 -9.32
CA MET A 35 -5.54 -20.80 -8.20
C MET A 35 -4.12 -20.61 -7.67
N ILE A 36 -3.65 -19.37 -7.66
CA ILE A 36 -2.38 -19.01 -7.05
C ILE A 36 -2.57 -19.12 -5.53
N THR A 37 -2.49 -20.34 -5.01
CA THR A 37 -1.98 -20.58 -3.67
C THR A 37 -0.46 -20.50 -3.83
N LEU A 38 0.13 -19.34 -3.49
CA LEU A 38 1.58 -19.10 -3.59
C LEU A 38 2.34 -20.06 -2.66
N ASN A 39 2.66 -21.27 -3.14
CA ASN A 39 3.70 -22.08 -2.53
C ASN A 39 5.06 -21.50 -2.96
N ALA A 40 5.72 -20.84 -2.01
CA ALA A 40 7.03 -20.24 -2.15
C ALA A 40 8.12 -21.31 -2.24
N HIS A 41 8.35 -21.87 -3.44
CA HIS A 41 9.59 -22.59 -3.74
C HIS A 41 10.29 -21.89 -4.90
N GLY A 42 11.14 -20.91 -4.55
CA GLY A 42 12.02 -20.24 -5.49
C GLY A 42 13.17 -21.16 -5.94
N PRO A 43 13.79 -20.88 -7.10
CA PRO A 43 14.99 -21.58 -7.54
C PRO A 43 16.14 -21.33 -6.56
N GLN A 44 16.83 -22.38 -6.13
CA GLN A 44 18.08 -22.30 -5.39
C GLN A 44 19.16 -21.71 -6.29
N GLU A 45 19.42 -20.41 -6.17
CA GLU A 45 20.64 -19.82 -6.72
C GLU A 45 21.83 -20.17 -5.83
N ASN A 46 22.84 -20.78 -6.43
CA ASN A 46 24.14 -21.05 -5.82
C ASN A 46 24.89 -19.74 -5.63
N GLY A 47 24.77 -19.11 -4.45
CA GLY A 47 25.48 -17.88 -4.15
C GLY A 47 25.54 -17.57 -2.66
N GLY A 48 26.53 -18.12 -1.96
CA GLY A 48 26.84 -17.80 -0.57
C GLY A 48 25.84 -18.38 0.43
N VAL A 49 26.32 -19.26 1.32
CA VAL A 49 25.57 -19.69 2.50
C VAL A 49 25.47 -18.48 3.43
N PHE A 50 24.56 -17.54 3.16
CA PHE A 50 23.95 -16.77 4.22
C PHE A 50 23.19 -17.81 5.05
N GLY A 51 23.83 -18.28 6.12
CA GLY A 51 23.18 -19.20 7.05
C GLY A 51 21.82 -18.60 7.39
N PHE A 52 20.75 -19.37 7.18
CA PHE A 52 19.41 -18.99 7.63
C PHE A 52 19.50 -18.80 9.14
N GLN A 53 19.80 -17.58 9.57
CA GLN A 53 19.78 -17.22 10.97
C GLN A 53 18.33 -17.42 11.41
N ASP A 54 18.12 -18.24 12.42
CA ASP A 54 16.77 -18.40 12.95
C ASP A 54 16.33 -17.04 13.52
N ARG A 55 15.11 -16.64 13.14
CA ARG A 55 14.49 -15.36 13.50
C ARG A 55 13.18 -15.63 14.26
N PRO A 56 13.25 -16.20 15.48
CA PRO A 56 12.07 -16.65 16.21
C PRO A 56 11.14 -15.48 16.58
N LEU A 57 11.66 -14.29 16.88
CA LEU A 57 10.82 -13.14 17.22
C LEU A 57 10.08 -12.62 15.98
N LEU A 58 10.71 -12.61 14.81
CA LEU A 58 10.07 -12.21 13.57
C LEU A 58 8.96 -13.17 13.13
N LYS A 59 9.16 -14.49 13.34
CA LYS A 59 8.11 -15.49 13.15
C LYS A 59 6.94 -15.29 14.13
N LYS A 60 7.25 -15.08 15.41
CA LYS A 60 6.24 -14.78 16.45
C LYS A 60 5.45 -13.52 16.11
N PHE A 61 6.10 -12.47 15.61
CA PHE A 61 5.46 -11.24 15.15
C PHE A 61 4.41 -11.52 14.06
N GLY A 62 4.75 -12.33 13.05
CA GLY A 62 3.79 -12.76 12.02
C GLY A 62 2.60 -13.57 12.59
N GLN A 63 2.87 -14.49 13.51
CA GLN A 63 1.83 -15.28 14.18
C GLN A 63 0.87 -14.41 15.01
N ASP A 64 1.39 -13.39 15.69
CA ASP A 64 0.59 -12.46 16.48
C ASP A 64 -0.29 -11.56 15.61
N ILE A 65 0.21 -11.12 14.44
CA ILE A 65 -0.63 -10.45 13.42
C ILE A 65 -1.76 -11.36 12.97
N HIS A 66 -1.47 -12.61 12.58
CA HIS A 66 -2.48 -13.55 12.10
C HIS A 66 -3.56 -13.81 13.15
N ARG A 67 -3.15 -13.97 14.41
CA ARG A 67 -4.07 -14.11 15.54
C ARG A 67 -5.00 -12.90 15.69
N ARG A 68 -4.47 -11.67 15.57
CA ARG A 68 -5.31 -10.45 15.63
C ARG A 68 -6.32 -10.37 14.49
N VAL A 69 -5.95 -10.76 13.28
CA VAL A 69 -6.89 -10.85 12.15
C VAL A 69 -8.01 -11.82 12.47
N MET A 70 -7.69 -13.01 12.98
CA MET A 70 -8.69 -14.01 13.40
C MET A 70 -9.59 -13.51 14.53
N ASP A 71 -9.03 -12.79 15.51
CA ASP A 71 -9.81 -12.18 16.60
C ASP A 71 -10.77 -11.10 16.07
N SER A 72 -10.32 -10.25 15.12
CA SER A 72 -11.16 -9.21 14.51
C SER A 72 -12.39 -9.78 13.80
N ALA A 73 -12.25 -10.93 13.15
CA ALA A 73 -13.35 -11.64 12.50
C ALA A 73 -14.38 -12.17 13.53
N GLN A 74 -13.94 -12.42 14.77
CA GLN A 74 -14.78 -12.84 15.89
C GLN A 74 -15.31 -11.68 16.74
N GLY A 75 -15.00 -10.43 16.37
CA GLY A 75 -15.36 -9.26 17.17
C GLY A 75 -14.52 -9.09 18.45
N ARG A 76 -13.40 -9.81 18.58
CA ARG A 76 -12.58 -9.85 19.80
C ARG A 76 -11.34 -8.99 19.67
N HIS A 77 -10.87 -8.49 20.81
CA HIS A 77 -9.55 -7.89 20.94
C HIS A 77 -8.81 -8.53 22.13
N ARG A 78 -7.46 -8.53 22.13
CA ARG A 78 -6.62 -9.19 23.17
C ARG A 78 -5.65 -8.26 23.89
N LYS A 79 -5.57 -6.98 23.48
CA LYS A 79 -4.62 -6.00 24.01
C LYS A 79 -5.22 -4.60 24.12
N GLY A 80 -6.54 -4.50 24.35
CA GLY A 80 -7.20 -3.20 24.41
C GLY A 80 -6.74 -2.42 25.64
N LYS A 81 -6.39 -1.14 25.51
CA LYS A 81 -6.21 -0.29 26.70
C LYS A 81 -7.57 0.16 27.24
N ILE A 82 -7.68 0.31 28.57
CA ILE A 82 -8.87 0.95 29.17
C ILE A 82 -8.90 2.40 28.66
N GLY A 83 -10.00 2.80 28.01
CA GLY A 83 -10.12 4.13 27.40
C GLY A 83 -9.71 4.20 25.93
N ALA A 84 -9.27 3.10 25.31
CA ALA A 84 -9.09 3.02 23.85
C ALA A 84 -10.45 3.22 23.15
N TYR A 85 -10.47 4.13 22.18
CA TYR A 85 -11.67 4.73 21.60
C TYR A 85 -12.58 3.74 20.87
N THR A 86 -13.91 3.97 20.98
CA THR A 86 -14.96 3.26 20.22
C THR A 86 -15.34 4.07 18.96
N SER A 87 -16.08 3.46 18.03
CA SER A 87 -16.56 3.95 16.71
C SER A 87 -17.31 5.27 16.72
N LYS A 88 -17.65 5.79 17.89
CA LYS A 88 -18.25 7.13 18.01
C LYS A 88 -17.21 8.23 17.76
N GLU A 89 -15.92 7.93 17.84
CA GLU A 89 -14.84 8.87 17.57
C GLU A 89 -14.18 8.56 16.21
N ILE A 90 -14.09 9.61 15.39
CA ILE A 90 -13.76 9.57 13.95
C ILE A 90 -12.29 9.18 13.76
N ILE A 91 -11.99 8.39 12.71
CA ILE A 91 -10.61 8.14 12.24
C ILE A 91 -9.85 9.48 12.15
N PRO A 92 -8.63 9.59 12.71
CA PRO A 92 -7.86 10.83 12.72
C PRO A 92 -7.79 11.49 11.34
N ARG A 93 -7.73 12.82 11.33
CA ARG A 93 -7.71 13.62 10.11
C ARG A 93 -6.55 14.59 10.11
N LEU A 94 -5.69 14.52 9.11
CA LEU A 94 -4.52 15.40 8.99
C LEU A 94 -4.61 16.22 7.71
N ASP A 95 -4.17 17.47 7.79
CA ASP A 95 -3.91 18.28 6.61
C ASP A 95 -2.44 18.11 6.22
N MET A 96 -2.18 17.72 4.98
CA MET A 96 -0.82 17.54 4.47
C MET A 96 -0.68 18.13 3.06
N GLN A 97 0.56 18.33 2.65
CA GLN A 97 0.93 18.81 1.32
C GLN A 97 2.29 18.23 0.93
N CYS A 98 2.59 18.21 -0.37
CA CYS A 98 3.86 17.73 -0.86
C CYS A 98 5.02 18.67 -0.54
N SER A 99 6.20 18.09 -0.29
CA SER A 99 7.41 18.83 0.12
C SER A 99 7.88 19.87 -0.90
N THR A 100 7.55 19.68 -2.18
CA THR A 100 7.94 20.53 -3.30
C THR A 100 6.92 21.62 -3.65
N ALA A 101 5.75 21.62 -3.00
CA ALA A 101 4.75 22.67 -3.20
C ALA A 101 5.29 23.98 -2.63
N ALA A 102 5.99 24.73 -3.48
CA ALA A 102 6.59 26.00 -3.12
C ALA A 102 5.48 27.03 -2.86
N TYR A 103 5.05 27.21 -1.61
CA TYR A 103 4.13 28.31 -1.31
C TYR A 103 4.53 29.12 -0.09
N GLY A 104 4.74 30.42 -0.36
CA GLY A 104 4.85 31.50 0.60
C GLY A 104 3.53 31.84 1.31
N LEU A 105 2.83 30.84 1.84
CA LEU A 105 1.80 31.04 2.84
C LEU A 105 2.10 30.10 4.01
N ASN A 106 2.39 30.69 5.17
CA ASN A 106 2.48 29.98 6.45
C ASN A 106 1.09 29.49 6.84
N ASP A 107 0.57 28.49 6.14
CA ASP A 107 -0.70 27.87 6.50
C ASP A 107 -0.46 27.02 7.75
N LEU A 108 -0.84 27.58 8.90
CA LEU A 108 -0.76 26.94 10.22
C LEU A 108 -1.62 25.67 10.33
N SER A 109 -2.34 25.28 9.27
CA SER A 109 -3.17 24.07 9.24
C SER A 109 -2.39 22.79 8.92
N ILE A 110 -1.20 22.85 8.31
CA ILE A 110 -0.46 21.64 7.92
C ILE A 110 0.06 20.89 9.15
N ALA A 111 -0.22 19.59 9.20
CA ALA A 111 0.13 18.72 10.32
C ALA A 111 1.65 18.67 10.53
N SER A 112 2.06 18.91 11.76
CA SER A 112 3.44 18.73 12.23
C SER A 112 3.83 17.25 12.28
N ARG A 113 5.14 16.97 12.31
CA ARG A 113 5.66 15.60 12.50
C ARG A 113 5.16 14.96 13.80
N GLN A 114 4.85 15.76 14.83
CA GLN A 114 4.30 15.24 16.08
C GLN A 114 2.84 14.82 15.91
N GLU A 115 2.01 15.66 15.29
CA GLU A 115 0.60 15.33 15.02
C GLU A 115 0.48 14.09 14.12
N ILE A 116 1.35 13.96 13.12
CA ILE A 116 1.42 12.74 12.29
C ILE A 116 1.70 11.51 13.16
N ARG A 117 2.68 11.56 14.08
CA ARG A 117 2.98 10.43 14.99
C ARG A 117 1.78 10.06 15.87
N GLU A 118 1.15 11.06 16.45
CA GLU A 118 0.03 10.88 17.37
C GLU A 118 -1.22 10.35 16.66
N ALA A 119 -1.41 10.67 15.38
CA ALA A 119 -2.52 10.13 14.58
C ALA A 119 -2.38 8.62 14.31
N PHE A 120 -1.16 8.12 14.17
CA PHE A 120 -0.91 6.69 13.94
C PHE A 120 -0.72 5.86 15.21
N SER A 121 -0.35 6.50 16.33
CA SER A 121 -0.10 5.83 17.61
C SER A 121 -1.34 5.87 18.50
N GLU A 122 -1.55 4.84 19.31
CA GLU A 122 -2.62 4.87 20.32
C GLU A 122 -2.37 6.01 21.33
N SER A 123 -3.31 6.96 21.45
CA SER A 123 -3.16 8.12 22.33
C SER A 123 -3.89 7.93 23.66
N GLU A 124 -3.15 7.92 24.77
CA GLU A 124 -3.71 7.90 26.14
C GLU A 124 -4.25 9.27 26.59
N ASN A 125 -3.77 10.36 25.98
CA ASN A 125 -4.00 11.71 26.50
C ASN A 125 -5.26 12.38 25.90
N THR A 126 -6.19 12.75 26.77
CA THR A 126 -7.50 13.36 26.48
C THR A 126 -7.47 14.85 26.16
N PHE A 127 -6.33 15.55 26.35
CA PHE A 127 -6.34 17.00 26.48
C PHE A 127 -5.92 17.82 25.24
N ASN A 128 -5.29 17.23 24.21
CA ASN A 128 -4.70 18.00 23.08
C ASN A 128 -5.36 17.78 21.69
N SER A 129 -6.46 17.03 21.58
CA SER A 129 -6.96 16.50 20.30
C SER A 129 -7.87 17.42 19.46
N ARG A 130 -7.88 18.73 19.68
CA ARG A 130 -8.93 19.61 19.12
C ARG A 130 -8.92 19.77 17.59
N LEU A 131 -7.81 19.52 16.90
CA LEU A 131 -7.69 19.80 15.46
C LEU A 131 -7.79 18.54 14.57
N HIS A 132 -7.25 17.40 15.00
CA HIS A 132 -7.00 16.27 14.11
C HIS A 132 -7.62 14.92 14.54
N GLY A 133 -8.51 14.94 15.54
CA GLY A 133 -9.15 13.73 16.07
C GLY A 133 -8.21 12.91 16.95
N ARG A 134 -8.64 11.70 17.33
CA ARG A 134 -7.90 10.81 18.24
C ARG A 134 -7.73 9.45 17.60
N SER A 135 -6.54 8.87 17.72
CA SER A 135 -6.29 7.53 17.19
C SER A 135 -6.85 6.48 18.14
N SER A 136 -7.65 5.56 17.59
CA SER A 136 -8.06 4.33 18.29
C SER A 136 -6.94 3.29 18.35
N GLY A 137 -5.74 3.58 17.80
CA GLY A 137 -4.73 2.56 17.59
C GLY A 137 -5.14 1.56 16.49
N SER A 138 -5.94 1.98 15.52
CA SER A 138 -6.26 1.19 14.32
C SER A 138 -5.16 1.24 13.26
N GLY A 139 -4.20 2.16 13.39
CA GLY A 139 -3.17 2.40 12.36
C GLY A 139 -3.72 3.05 11.09
N CYS A 140 -4.89 3.70 11.16
CA CYS A 140 -5.55 4.34 10.03
C CYS A 140 -5.74 5.85 10.28
N VAL A 141 -5.53 6.66 9.24
CA VAL A 141 -5.73 8.11 9.23
C VAL A 141 -6.33 8.54 7.89
N ILE A 142 -7.11 9.62 7.88
CA ILE A 142 -7.55 10.30 6.66
C ILE A 142 -6.70 11.55 6.47
N ILE A 143 -6.15 11.74 5.28
CA ILE A 143 -5.37 12.93 4.92
C ILE A 143 -6.20 13.78 3.98
N ARG A 144 -6.31 15.06 4.27
CA ARG A 144 -6.84 16.08 3.37
C ARG A 144 -5.68 16.76 2.67
N LEU A 145 -5.78 16.82 1.34
CA LEU A 145 -4.87 17.54 0.45
C LEU A 145 -5.62 18.70 -0.20
N GLN A 146 -4.89 19.74 -0.56
CA GLN A 146 -5.41 20.96 -1.18
C GLN A 146 -4.57 21.36 -2.40
N GLY A 147 -5.08 22.31 -3.20
CA GLY A 147 -4.32 22.91 -4.29
C GLY A 147 -3.88 21.91 -5.36
N GLU A 148 -2.62 21.99 -5.79
CA GLU A 148 -2.08 21.12 -6.84
C GLU A 148 -2.06 19.64 -6.44
N ASP A 149 -1.85 19.33 -5.16
CA ASP A 149 -1.87 17.97 -4.63
C ASP A 149 -3.27 17.35 -4.72
N ALA A 150 -4.31 18.14 -4.41
CA ALA A 150 -5.69 17.72 -4.58
C ALA A 150 -6.03 17.45 -6.05
N VAL A 151 -5.60 18.34 -6.96
CA VAL A 151 -5.78 18.18 -8.40
C VAL A 151 -5.11 16.89 -8.90
N ALA A 152 -3.90 16.59 -8.45
CA ALA A 152 -3.19 15.35 -8.79
C ALA A 152 -3.95 14.10 -8.31
N MET A 153 -4.52 14.13 -7.10
CA MET A 153 -5.34 13.03 -6.59
C MET A 153 -6.62 12.81 -7.38
N HIS A 154 -7.38 13.86 -7.69
CA HIS A 154 -8.61 13.72 -8.49
C HIS A 154 -8.32 13.12 -9.87
N LYS A 155 -7.20 13.52 -10.48
CA LYS A 155 -6.73 12.96 -11.75
C LYS A 155 -6.34 11.47 -11.64
N LEU A 156 -5.73 11.05 -10.55
CA LEU A 156 -5.45 9.64 -10.27
C LEU A 156 -6.73 8.81 -10.09
N VAL A 157 -7.74 9.34 -9.41
CA VAL A 157 -9.05 8.71 -9.29
C VAL A 157 -9.72 8.58 -10.66
N ASN A 158 -9.72 9.65 -11.45
CA ASN A 158 -10.26 9.64 -12.81
C ASN A 158 -9.53 8.64 -13.73
N TYR A 159 -8.22 8.44 -13.55
CA TYR A 159 -7.46 7.41 -14.25
C TYR A 159 -8.01 6.01 -13.94
N ALA A 160 -8.32 5.71 -12.68
CA ALA A 160 -8.87 4.43 -12.26
C ALA A 160 -10.26 4.17 -12.88
N ASP A 161 -11.15 5.17 -12.83
CA ASP A 161 -12.49 5.07 -13.40
C ASP A 161 -12.42 4.86 -14.92
N ARG A 162 -11.62 5.68 -15.61
CA ARG A 162 -11.42 5.57 -17.06
C ARG A 162 -10.86 4.21 -17.45
N PHE A 163 -9.97 3.61 -16.66
CA PHE A 163 -9.44 2.28 -16.97
C PHE A 163 -10.55 1.24 -17.03
N PHE A 164 -11.42 1.19 -16.02
CA PHE A 164 -12.53 0.23 -16.00
C PHE A 164 -13.59 0.53 -17.07
N ASP A 165 -13.84 1.81 -17.39
CA ASP A 165 -14.69 2.17 -18.54
C ASP A 165 -14.13 1.64 -19.86
N GLN A 166 -12.80 1.71 -20.05
CA GLN A 166 -12.14 1.18 -21.25
C GLN A 166 -12.14 -0.35 -21.29
N VAL A 167 -11.96 -1.01 -20.15
CA VAL A 167 -12.04 -2.48 -20.04
C VAL A 167 -13.43 -2.99 -20.41
N ASP A 168 -14.48 -2.27 -20.04
CA ASP A 168 -15.87 -2.62 -20.41
C ASP A 168 -16.18 -2.34 -21.89
N SER A 169 -15.37 -1.53 -22.56
CA SER A 169 -15.48 -1.25 -23.98
C SER A 169 -14.89 -2.38 -24.84
N ILE A 170 -15.26 -2.43 -26.13
CA ILE A 170 -14.79 -3.47 -27.08
C ILE A 170 -13.26 -3.51 -27.20
N GLU A 171 -12.57 -2.39 -26.91
CA GLU A 171 -11.11 -2.25 -26.98
C GLU A 171 -10.39 -2.87 -25.75
N GLY A 172 -11.10 -3.21 -24.68
CA GLY A 172 -10.55 -3.75 -23.43
C GLY A 172 -9.99 -5.17 -23.50
N LYS A 173 -10.23 -5.91 -24.60
CA LYS A 173 -9.78 -7.30 -24.75
C LYS A 173 -8.26 -7.45 -24.70
N GLU A 174 -7.52 -6.48 -25.21
CA GLU A 174 -6.06 -6.58 -25.29
C GLU A 174 -5.40 -6.70 -23.91
N VAL A 175 -5.88 -5.96 -22.89
CA VAL A 175 -5.32 -6.02 -21.53
C VAL A 175 -5.76 -7.29 -20.80
N ALA A 176 -7.00 -7.74 -21.02
CA ALA A 176 -7.50 -9.00 -20.46
C ALA A 176 -6.79 -10.23 -21.02
N ASP A 177 -6.40 -10.20 -22.31
CA ASP A 177 -5.72 -11.31 -22.97
C ASP A 177 -4.29 -11.54 -22.44
N VAL A 178 -3.62 -10.48 -21.96
CA VAL A 178 -2.26 -10.57 -21.38
C VAL A 178 -2.30 -11.25 -20.00
N GLY A 179 -3.34 -11.00 -19.21
CA GLY A 179 -3.45 -11.51 -17.85
C GLY A 179 -2.39 -10.94 -16.90
N VAL A 180 -2.12 -11.66 -15.81
CA VAL A 180 -1.08 -11.31 -14.83
C VAL A 180 0.20 -12.10 -15.15
N PHE A 181 1.33 -11.39 -15.25
CA PHE A 181 2.63 -11.99 -15.53
C PHE A 181 3.72 -11.44 -14.61
N ARG A 182 4.79 -12.20 -14.47
CA ARG A 182 5.94 -11.86 -13.63
C ARG A 182 6.95 -11.02 -14.43
N VAL A 183 7.36 -9.89 -13.88
CA VAL A 183 8.36 -8.98 -14.50
C VAL A 183 9.71 -8.99 -13.79
N ALA A 184 9.73 -9.36 -12.51
CA ALA A 184 10.96 -9.55 -11.73
C ALA A 184 10.74 -10.59 -10.63
N ASN A 185 11.75 -10.87 -9.80
CA ASN A 185 11.60 -11.81 -8.70
C ASN A 185 10.52 -11.35 -7.73
N HIS A 186 9.45 -12.15 -7.60
CA HIS A 186 8.27 -11.84 -6.79
C HIS A 186 7.51 -10.55 -7.16
N VAL A 187 7.77 -9.99 -8.35
CA VAL A 187 7.07 -8.80 -8.86
C VAL A 187 6.21 -9.17 -10.06
N TYR A 188 4.93 -8.82 -9.96
CA TYR A 188 3.91 -9.13 -10.95
C TYR A 188 3.21 -7.85 -11.40
N VAL A 189 2.73 -7.87 -12.65
CA VAL A 189 1.92 -6.82 -13.27
C VAL A 189 0.84 -7.47 -14.10
N GLY A 190 -0.22 -6.72 -14.39
CA GLY A 190 -1.26 -7.16 -15.32
C GLY A 190 -2.65 -7.12 -14.73
N PHE A 191 -3.61 -7.58 -15.52
CA PHE A 191 -5.03 -7.52 -15.20
C PHE A 191 -5.59 -8.92 -14.94
N ASP A 192 -6.42 -9.04 -13.90
CA ASP A 192 -7.15 -10.25 -13.56
C ASP A 192 -8.64 -9.91 -13.43
N GLU A 193 -9.46 -10.55 -14.28
CA GLU A 193 -10.91 -10.37 -14.33
C GLU A 193 -11.66 -11.23 -13.29
N ASN A 194 -10.99 -12.17 -12.62
CA ASN A 194 -11.64 -13.17 -11.79
C ASN A 194 -10.88 -13.44 -10.50
N VAL A 195 -10.98 -12.48 -9.58
CA VAL A 195 -10.28 -12.49 -8.30
C VAL A 195 -11.26 -12.76 -7.17
N ASN A 196 -10.85 -13.58 -6.20
CA ASN A 196 -11.67 -14.01 -5.07
C ASN A 196 -13.03 -14.57 -5.53
N ASP A 197 -13.00 -15.58 -6.40
CA ASP A 197 -14.19 -16.24 -6.93
C ASP A 197 -15.13 -15.27 -7.66
N GLY A 198 -14.57 -14.35 -8.45
CA GLY A 198 -15.34 -13.40 -9.26
C GLY A 198 -15.93 -12.24 -8.49
N LYS A 199 -15.53 -12.05 -7.23
CA LYS A 199 -15.97 -10.89 -6.42
C LYS A 199 -15.28 -9.59 -6.84
N MET A 200 -14.14 -9.67 -7.51
CA MET A 200 -13.37 -8.49 -7.90
C MET A 200 -12.61 -8.70 -9.20
N GLN A 201 -12.22 -7.57 -9.78
CA GLN A 201 -11.20 -7.49 -10.82
C GLN A 201 -10.07 -6.59 -10.33
N PHE A 202 -8.82 -6.87 -10.69
CA PHE A 202 -7.73 -5.94 -10.41
C PHE A 202 -6.79 -5.75 -11.59
N LEU A 203 -6.16 -4.58 -11.62
CA LEU A 203 -4.96 -4.28 -12.40
C LEU A 203 -3.82 -4.01 -11.42
N ASP A 204 -2.74 -4.78 -11.47
CA ASP A 204 -1.50 -4.53 -10.71
C ASP A 204 -0.51 -3.78 -11.60
N THR A 205 -0.09 -2.58 -11.18
CA THR A 205 0.84 -1.74 -11.94
C THR A 205 2.12 -1.46 -11.15
N ARG A 206 3.23 -1.33 -11.88
CA ARG A 206 4.55 -1.03 -11.32
C ARG A 206 5.17 0.15 -12.03
N ILE A 207 5.95 0.94 -11.32
CA ILE A 207 6.83 1.91 -11.95
C ILE A 207 8.09 1.20 -12.43
N PHE A 208 8.44 1.42 -13.68
CA PHE A 208 9.73 1.10 -14.25
C PHE A 208 10.53 2.40 -14.38
N SER A 209 11.60 2.53 -13.59
CA SER A 209 12.52 3.66 -13.68
C SER A 209 13.34 3.51 -14.96
N GLY A 210 13.18 4.44 -15.91
CA GLY A 210 13.98 4.46 -17.14
C GLY A 210 15.49 4.52 -16.85
N THR A 211 16.32 4.17 -17.84
CA THR A 211 17.79 4.35 -17.75
C THR A 211 18.14 5.83 -17.59
N GLU A 212 18.97 6.18 -16.61
CA GLU A 212 19.47 7.56 -16.50
C GLU A 212 20.27 7.91 -17.77
N GLY A 213 20.11 9.13 -18.26
CA GLY A 213 20.78 9.61 -19.48
C GLY A 213 20.03 9.40 -20.80
N GLY A 214 18.91 8.66 -20.81
CA GLY A 214 18.08 8.47 -22.03
C GLY A 214 16.95 9.47 -22.24
N GLY A 215 16.68 10.37 -21.29
CA GLY A 215 15.52 11.26 -21.32
C GLY A 215 14.16 10.53 -21.26
N HIS A 216 14.17 9.23 -20.99
CA HIS A 216 12.94 8.44 -20.86
C HIS A 216 12.39 8.61 -19.45
N ASN A 217 11.21 9.23 -19.37
CA ASN A 217 10.43 9.34 -18.14
C ASN A 217 10.12 7.93 -17.59
N ALA A 218 9.90 7.84 -16.27
CA ALA A 218 9.38 6.64 -15.63
C ALA A 218 8.12 6.13 -16.38
N MET A 219 7.95 4.81 -16.45
CA MET A 219 6.85 4.17 -17.17
C MET A 219 6.04 3.29 -16.22
N LEU A 220 4.72 3.29 -16.36
CA LEU A 220 3.85 2.32 -15.69
C LEU A 220 3.76 1.04 -16.52
N LEU A 221 3.96 -0.08 -15.84
CA LEU A 221 3.72 -1.43 -16.36
C LEU A 221 2.30 -1.90 -15.98
N PRO A 222 1.65 -2.75 -16.78
CA PRO A 222 2.10 -3.25 -18.09
C PRO A 222 2.09 -2.15 -19.17
N ILE A 223 2.97 -2.28 -20.17
CA ILE A 223 3.25 -1.22 -21.16
C ILE A 223 2.06 -0.91 -22.06
N GLU A 224 1.19 -1.91 -22.24
CA GLU A 224 -0.05 -1.86 -23.01
C GLU A 224 -1.02 -0.81 -22.46
N LEU A 225 -0.92 -0.46 -21.17
CA LEU A 225 -1.74 0.59 -20.56
C LEU A 225 -1.59 1.93 -21.26
N GLN A 226 -0.41 2.26 -21.78
CA GLN A 226 -0.22 3.53 -22.46
C GLN A 226 -1.05 3.63 -23.74
N LYS A 227 -1.19 2.53 -24.48
CA LYS A 227 -2.03 2.46 -25.68
C LYS A 227 -3.51 2.59 -25.31
N LEU A 228 -3.95 1.91 -24.24
CA LEU A 228 -5.33 1.93 -23.77
C LEU A 228 -5.74 3.29 -23.18
N MET A 229 -4.89 3.87 -22.33
CA MET A 229 -5.23 5.04 -21.51
C MET A 229 -4.81 6.37 -22.16
N GLY A 230 -3.84 6.32 -23.06
CA GLY A 230 -3.22 7.49 -23.67
C GLY A 230 -2.26 8.22 -22.72
N SER A 231 -1.26 8.90 -23.28
CA SER A 231 -0.16 9.51 -22.49
C SER A 231 -0.63 10.55 -21.47
N ALA A 232 -1.69 11.31 -21.74
CA ALA A 232 -2.22 12.29 -20.80
C ALA A 232 -2.72 11.61 -19.51
N SER A 233 -3.48 10.51 -19.63
CA SER A 233 -3.99 9.78 -18.47
C SER A 233 -2.89 9.06 -17.70
N MET A 234 -1.85 8.59 -18.40
CA MET A 234 -0.67 8.00 -17.76
C MET A 234 0.13 9.03 -16.96
N ASN A 235 0.29 10.25 -17.48
CA ASN A 235 0.93 11.34 -16.74
C ASN A 235 0.12 11.75 -15.52
N ASP A 236 -1.20 11.81 -15.64
CA ASP A 236 -2.11 12.06 -14.52
C ASP A 236 -1.94 10.98 -13.42
N ALA A 237 -1.82 9.71 -13.80
CA ALA A 237 -1.53 8.62 -12.86
C ALA A 237 -0.16 8.77 -12.19
N HIS A 238 0.91 9.03 -12.95
CA HIS A 238 2.24 9.26 -12.41
C HIS A 238 2.28 10.42 -11.41
N ASN A 239 1.67 11.56 -11.75
CA ASN A 239 1.65 12.72 -10.87
C ASN A 239 0.96 12.41 -9.55
N GLY A 240 -0.20 11.75 -9.60
CA GLY A 240 -0.89 11.32 -8.38
C GLY A 240 -0.09 10.31 -7.57
N MET A 241 0.56 9.34 -8.22
CA MET A 241 1.44 8.40 -7.51
C MET A 241 2.63 9.10 -6.85
N ASN A 242 3.25 10.09 -7.51
CA ASN A 242 4.33 10.89 -6.94
C ASN A 242 3.89 11.68 -5.71
N THR A 243 2.68 12.28 -5.75
CA THR A 243 2.08 12.92 -4.58
C THR A 243 1.91 11.92 -3.43
N LEU A 244 1.39 10.72 -3.70
CA LEU A 244 1.28 9.67 -2.69
C LEU A 244 2.64 9.21 -2.14
N PHE A 245 3.68 9.08 -2.98
CA PHE A 245 5.02 8.71 -2.52
C PHE A 245 5.63 9.75 -1.59
N ASP A 246 5.51 11.04 -1.92
CA ASP A 246 6.03 12.11 -1.06
C ASP A 246 5.29 12.16 0.28
N ILE A 247 3.94 12.12 0.28
CA ILE A 247 3.13 12.03 1.50
C ILE A 247 3.51 10.79 2.33
N GLY A 248 3.66 9.64 1.68
CA GLY A 248 4.08 8.40 2.32
C GLY A 248 5.46 8.51 2.99
N SER A 249 6.44 9.10 2.30
CA SER A 249 7.78 9.35 2.85
C SER A 249 7.75 10.29 4.07
N GLN A 250 6.96 11.37 4.00
CA GLN A 250 6.76 12.29 5.12
C GLN A 250 6.18 11.56 6.35
N ILE A 251 5.14 10.74 6.14
CA ILE A 251 4.51 9.95 7.21
C ILE A 251 5.50 8.96 7.82
N THR A 252 6.15 8.13 7.00
CA THR A 252 7.10 7.13 7.49
C THR A 252 8.26 7.78 8.22
N SER A 253 8.80 8.88 7.68
CA SER A 253 9.84 9.66 8.36
C SER A 253 9.38 10.21 9.71
N ALA A 254 8.18 10.79 9.78
CA ALA A 254 7.62 11.36 11.00
C ALA A 254 7.35 10.28 12.06
N VAL A 255 6.65 9.21 11.68
CA VAL A 255 6.28 8.06 12.50
C VAL A 255 7.51 7.38 13.11
N LEU A 256 8.51 7.08 12.29
CA LEU A 256 9.70 6.36 12.71
C LEU A 256 10.78 7.26 13.33
N ARG A 257 10.50 8.57 13.46
CA ARG A 257 11.46 9.58 13.94
C ARG A 257 12.79 9.60 13.16
N MET A 258 12.79 9.11 11.93
CA MET A 258 13.99 9.03 11.09
C MET A 258 14.16 10.28 10.21
N PRO A 259 15.39 10.66 9.84
CA PRO A 259 15.62 11.66 8.80
C PRO A 259 14.99 11.24 7.45
N SER A 260 14.60 12.20 6.61
CA SER A 260 14.04 11.90 5.28
C SER A 260 14.99 11.09 4.40
N LYS A 261 16.31 11.26 4.56
CA LYS A 261 17.31 10.46 3.85
C LYS A 261 17.20 8.96 4.18
N SER A 262 16.98 8.60 5.44
CA SER A 262 16.78 7.21 5.85
C SER A 262 15.43 6.67 5.39
N ALA A 263 14.39 7.51 5.36
CA ALA A 263 13.11 7.13 4.76
C ALA A 263 13.27 6.80 3.27
N ASN A 264 13.94 7.66 2.50
CA ASN A 264 14.18 7.45 1.06
C ASN A 264 15.05 6.21 0.77
N LYS A 265 15.99 5.89 1.68
CA LYS A 265 16.78 4.66 1.62
C LYS A 265 15.90 3.41 1.75
N LEU A 266 14.94 3.42 2.68
CA LEU A 266 14.15 2.23 3.02
C LEU A 266 12.87 2.09 2.19
N ILE A 267 12.28 3.19 1.73
CA ILE A 267 11.01 3.22 1.01
C ILE A 267 11.27 3.15 -0.49
N ASP A 268 10.51 2.31 -1.18
CA ASP A 268 10.47 2.29 -2.63
C ASP A 268 9.48 3.33 -3.16
N ASP A 269 9.99 4.41 -3.72
CA ASP A 269 9.21 5.48 -4.35
C ASP A 269 9.23 5.41 -5.89
N GLY A 270 9.72 4.29 -6.45
CA GLY A 270 9.86 4.13 -7.90
C GLY A 270 11.04 4.90 -8.52
N THR A 271 11.91 5.52 -7.72
CA THR A 271 13.19 6.08 -8.18
C THR A 271 14.30 5.02 -8.12
N SER A 272 15.32 5.15 -8.97
CA SER A 272 16.54 4.33 -8.92
C SER A 272 17.55 4.98 -7.97
N VAL A 273 18.31 4.18 -7.19
CA VAL A 273 19.30 4.70 -6.22
C VAL A 273 20.75 4.65 -6.73
N ASP A 274 21.07 3.82 -7.75
CA ASP A 274 22.38 3.88 -8.41
C ASP A 274 22.39 3.06 -9.73
N ASP A 275 22.90 3.64 -10.82
CA ASP A 275 22.66 3.20 -12.22
C ASP A 275 23.83 2.38 -12.85
N THR A 276 24.85 2.02 -12.08
CA THR A 276 26.11 1.55 -12.71
C THR A 276 26.19 0.06 -13.05
N THR A 277 25.34 -0.83 -12.48
CA THR A 277 25.51 -2.29 -12.67
C THR A 277 24.23 -3.14 -12.66
N ARG A 278 23.03 -2.56 -12.66
CA ARG A 278 21.83 -3.30 -12.22
C ARG A 278 21.13 -4.14 -13.31
N VAL A 279 20.86 -5.40 -12.94
CA VAL A 279 19.91 -6.33 -13.58
C VAL A 279 18.54 -5.65 -13.73
N LEU A 280 17.86 -5.84 -14.86
CA LEU A 280 16.54 -5.25 -15.18
C LEU A 280 15.51 -5.35 -14.02
N ALA A 281 15.60 -6.42 -13.24
CA ALA A 281 14.77 -6.67 -12.06
C ALA A 281 14.79 -5.55 -11.01
N ASN A 282 15.92 -4.84 -10.86
CA ASN A 282 16.07 -3.78 -9.86
C ASN A 282 15.58 -2.41 -10.37
N LYS A 283 15.08 -2.33 -11.62
CA LYS A 283 14.49 -1.12 -12.21
C LYS A 283 12.97 -1.07 -12.07
N VAL A 284 12.36 -2.18 -11.63
CA VAL A 284 10.93 -2.25 -11.36
C VAL A 284 10.72 -2.00 -9.87
N SER A 285 9.89 -1.01 -9.55
CA SER A 285 9.52 -0.69 -8.18
C SER A 285 8.81 -1.87 -7.51
N ASN A 286 9.19 -2.16 -6.26
CA ASN A 286 8.48 -3.05 -5.35
C ASN A 286 7.19 -2.43 -4.82
N SER A 287 7.11 -1.10 -4.77
CA SER A 287 5.85 -0.40 -4.55
C SER A 287 4.96 -0.53 -5.78
N TYR A 288 3.65 -0.55 -5.56
CA TYR A 288 2.70 -0.76 -6.65
C TYR A 288 1.40 -0.05 -6.42
N HIS A 289 0.78 0.32 -7.53
CA HIS A 289 -0.57 0.82 -7.56
C HIS A 289 -1.48 -0.29 -8.07
N ARG A 290 -2.58 -0.54 -7.38
CA ARG A 290 -3.54 -1.56 -7.78
C ARG A 290 -4.89 -0.92 -8.03
N LEU A 291 -5.42 -1.03 -9.25
CA LEU A 291 -6.81 -0.69 -9.50
C LEU A 291 -7.67 -1.89 -9.15
N ILE A 292 -8.76 -1.68 -8.41
CA ILE A 292 -9.64 -2.74 -7.95
C ILE A 292 -11.08 -2.32 -8.26
N ARG A 293 -11.82 -3.19 -8.94
CA ARG A 293 -13.26 -3.06 -9.14
C ARG A 293 -13.97 -4.17 -8.37
N TYR A 294 -14.80 -3.78 -7.41
CA TYR A 294 -15.61 -4.70 -6.62
C TYR A 294 -16.92 -4.99 -7.37
N LEU A 295 -17.15 -6.27 -7.65
CA LEU A 295 -18.28 -6.73 -8.45
C LEU A 295 -19.50 -7.03 -7.58
N LYS A 296 -20.65 -7.15 -8.24
CA LYS A 296 -21.92 -7.47 -7.57
C LYS A 296 -21.76 -8.81 -6.86
N PRO A 297 -22.04 -8.87 -5.54
CA PRO A 297 -22.04 -10.15 -4.85
C PRO A 297 -23.18 -11.02 -5.40
N ASP A 298 -22.95 -12.33 -5.46
CA ASP A 298 -24.02 -13.30 -5.74
C ASP A 298 -25.17 -13.13 -4.73
N GLU A 299 -26.40 -13.48 -5.11
CA GLU A 299 -27.59 -13.28 -4.28
C GLU A 299 -27.50 -13.96 -2.90
N ASN A 300 -26.68 -15.00 -2.79
CA ASN A 300 -26.44 -15.76 -1.56
C ASN A 300 -25.13 -15.38 -0.84
N ALA A 301 -24.33 -14.48 -1.39
CA ALA A 301 -23.05 -14.09 -0.80
C ALA A 301 -23.28 -13.05 0.31
N THR A 302 -23.09 -13.47 1.56
CA THR A 302 -23.21 -12.62 2.77
C THR A 302 -21.85 -12.16 3.31
N GLY A 303 -20.77 -12.39 2.57
CA GLY A 303 -19.39 -12.16 3.00
C GLY A 303 -18.76 -10.89 2.45
N ALA A 304 -17.54 -10.62 2.92
CA ALA A 304 -16.72 -9.55 2.36
C ALA A 304 -16.32 -9.89 0.90
N ALA A 305 -16.13 -8.86 0.10
CA ALA A 305 -15.44 -8.98 -1.18
C ALA A 305 -13.94 -9.22 -0.98
N PHE A 306 -13.42 -8.61 0.10
CA PHE A 306 -12.06 -8.81 0.58
C PHE A 306 -12.10 -9.07 2.08
N GLU A 307 -11.74 -10.29 2.48
CA GLU A 307 -11.79 -10.74 3.87
C GLU A 307 -10.85 -9.93 4.79
N PRO A 308 -11.08 -9.94 6.11
CA PRO A 308 -10.17 -9.34 7.08
C PRO A 308 -8.72 -9.77 6.86
N HIS A 309 -7.83 -8.79 6.71
CA HIS A 309 -6.39 -9.02 6.53
C HIS A 309 -5.61 -7.75 6.93
N VAL A 310 -4.28 -7.84 6.83
CA VAL A 310 -3.37 -6.70 6.94
C VAL A 310 -2.51 -6.64 5.69
N ASP A 311 -2.03 -5.45 5.36
CA ASP A 311 -1.16 -5.28 4.22
C ASP A 311 0.30 -5.50 4.57
N SER A 312 1.00 -6.13 3.63
CA SER A 312 2.44 -6.27 3.69
C SER A 312 3.15 -5.02 3.17
N SER A 313 2.86 -3.84 3.71
CA SER A 313 3.42 -2.55 3.27
C SER A 313 4.02 -1.78 4.45
N PHE A 314 4.70 -0.67 4.18
CA PHE A 314 4.83 0.40 5.17
C PHE A 314 3.48 1.09 5.32
N LEU A 315 2.94 1.54 4.18
CA LEU A 315 1.67 2.25 4.11
C LEU A 315 0.87 1.72 2.92
N THR A 316 -0.43 1.60 3.10
CA THR A 316 -1.39 1.50 2.00
C THR A 316 -2.18 2.80 1.94
N MET A 317 -2.08 3.50 0.81
CA MET A 317 -2.70 4.82 0.62
C MET A 317 -3.77 4.73 -0.45
N ILE A 318 -5.00 5.02 -0.08
CA ILE A 318 -6.18 4.85 -0.94
C ILE A 318 -6.80 6.24 -1.16
N PRO A 319 -6.68 6.81 -2.38
CA PRO A 319 -7.50 7.96 -2.74
C PRO A 319 -8.97 7.65 -2.45
N MET A 320 -9.64 8.53 -1.71
CA MET A 320 -10.96 8.28 -1.13
C MET A 320 -11.96 7.87 -2.22
N PRO A 321 -12.49 6.62 -2.18
CA PRO A 321 -13.42 6.17 -3.21
C PRO A 321 -14.78 6.85 -3.12
N LYS A 322 -15.44 7.01 -4.26
CA LYS A 322 -16.80 7.58 -4.33
C LYS A 322 -17.84 6.76 -3.57
N LEU A 323 -17.70 5.43 -3.59
CA LEU A 323 -18.61 4.52 -2.91
C LEU A 323 -17.96 3.93 -1.65
N PRO A 324 -18.69 3.88 -0.52
CA PRO A 324 -18.19 3.24 0.70
C PRO A 324 -18.07 1.73 0.52
N GLY A 325 -17.35 1.09 1.44
CA GLY A 325 -17.21 -0.36 1.47
C GLY A 325 -15.98 -0.84 2.25
N LEU A 326 -14.93 -0.01 2.33
CA LEU A 326 -13.80 -0.28 3.22
C LEU A 326 -14.26 -0.21 4.69
N GLU A 327 -13.84 -1.19 5.47
CA GLU A 327 -14.05 -1.22 6.92
C GLU A 327 -12.72 -1.50 7.62
N ILE A 328 -12.45 -0.72 8.66
CA ILE A 328 -11.25 -0.79 9.49
C ILE A 328 -11.62 -1.37 10.84
N TRP A 329 -10.85 -2.33 11.33
CA TRP A 329 -11.01 -2.84 12.69
C TRP A 329 -10.44 -1.83 13.69
N CYS A 330 -11.32 -1.25 14.51
CA CYS A 330 -10.95 -0.38 15.61
C CYS A 330 -11.07 -1.17 16.92
N PRO A 331 -9.95 -1.45 17.62
CA PRO A 331 -10.00 -2.07 18.94
C PRO A 331 -10.67 -1.13 19.95
N SER A 332 -11.57 -1.63 20.78
CA SER A 332 -12.24 -0.80 21.78
C SER A 332 -12.63 -1.57 23.05
N ARG A 333 -12.37 -1.02 24.24
CA ARG A 333 -12.88 -1.62 25.48
C ARG A 333 -14.32 -1.14 25.71
N SER A 334 -15.28 -2.06 25.66
CA SER A 334 -16.68 -1.76 25.95
C SER A 334 -16.82 -1.17 27.36
N THR A 335 -17.65 -0.12 27.49
CA THR A 335 -18.01 0.48 28.78
C THR A 335 -19.15 -0.26 29.48
N THR A 336 -19.62 -1.39 28.96
CA THR A 336 -20.66 -2.19 29.63
C THR A 336 -20.14 -2.75 30.95
N ASP A 337 -20.90 -2.58 32.02
CA ASP A 337 -20.56 -2.86 33.44
C ASP A 337 -20.12 -4.31 33.77
N ASP A 338 -20.07 -5.22 32.79
CA ASP A 338 -19.59 -6.59 33.00
C ASP A 338 -18.06 -6.73 32.97
N GLY A 339 -17.33 -5.64 32.65
CA GLY A 339 -15.90 -5.44 32.94
C GLY A 339 -14.94 -6.48 32.35
N SER A 340 -15.40 -7.41 31.51
CA SER A 340 -14.71 -8.67 31.24
C SER A 340 -14.50 -8.98 29.76
N ARG A 341 -14.94 -8.11 28.83
CA ARG A 341 -14.80 -8.40 27.40
C ARG A 341 -14.15 -7.27 26.62
N GLU A 342 -12.99 -7.59 26.07
CA GLU A 342 -12.27 -6.81 25.06
C GLU A 342 -12.95 -7.01 23.71
N TRP A 343 -13.68 -5.99 23.25
CA TRP A 343 -14.34 -6.00 21.95
C TRP A 343 -13.56 -5.13 20.95
N GLY A 344 -14.05 -5.08 19.74
CA GLY A 344 -13.71 -4.04 18.79
C GLY A 344 -14.82 -3.95 17.78
N GLU A 345 -14.66 -3.08 16.81
CA GLU A 345 -15.69 -2.84 15.82
C GLU A 345 -15.13 -2.48 14.46
N TRP A 346 -15.93 -2.79 13.44
CA TRP A 346 -15.65 -2.44 12.07
C TRP A 346 -16.19 -1.04 11.80
N VAL A 347 -15.29 -0.11 11.47
CA VAL A 347 -15.59 1.31 11.23
C VAL A 347 -15.34 1.64 9.76
N GLN A 348 -16.30 2.31 9.13
CA GLN A 348 -16.12 2.81 7.77
C GLN A 348 -15.43 4.19 7.81
N PRO A 349 -14.32 4.39 7.09
CA PRO A 349 -13.76 5.71 6.91
C PRO A 349 -14.69 6.53 6.01
N THR A 350 -15.33 7.54 6.59
CA THR A 350 -16.26 8.42 5.88
C THR A 350 -15.88 9.88 6.07
N LEU A 351 -16.21 10.67 5.05
CA LEU A 351 -16.17 12.14 5.10
C LEU A 351 -17.47 12.65 5.71
N GLN A 352 -17.40 13.81 6.38
CA GLN A 352 -18.60 14.51 6.82
C GLN A 352 -19.37 15.03 5.59
N ALA A 353 -20.67 15.25 5.73
CA ALA A 353 -21.55 15.57 4.60
C ALA A 353 -21.19 16.90 3.90
N ASP A 354 -20.66 17.86 4.65
CA ASP A 354 -20.20 19.17 4.17
C ASP A 354 -18.86 19.07 3.41
N GLU A 355 -17.99 18.14 3.79
CA GLU A 355 -16.69 17.91 3.14
C GLU A 355 -16.83 17.29 1.74
N GLN A 356 -17.86 16.49 1.52
CA GLN A 356 -18.11 15.85 0.21
C GLN A 356 -18.46 16.85 -0.90
N LEU A 357 -18.76 18.10 -0.55
CA LEU A 357 -19.16 19.16 -1.50
C LEU A 357 -18.00 20.07 -1.90
N ASN A 358 -16.81 19.92 -1.31
CA ASN A 358 -15.68 20.79 -1.60
C ASN A 358 -14.74 20.17 -2.64
N ASP A 359 -15.01 20.45 -3.92
CA ASP A 359 -14.19 20.00 -5.07
C ASP A 359 -12.74 20.52 -5.06
N GLY A 360 -12.39 21.43 -4.14
CA GLY A 360 -11.02 21.93 -3.97
C GLY A 360 -10.11 21.04 -3.10
N ASN A 361 -10.68 20.04 -2.43
CA ASN A 361 -9.96 19.13 -1.54
C ASN A 361 -9.98 17.71 -2.09
N ALA A 362 -8.86 17.01 -1.95
CA ALA A 362 -8.82 15.55 -2.09
C ALA A 362 -8.56 14.89 -0.75
N TYR A 363 -9.04 13.66 -0.61
CA TYR A 363 -8.87 12.89 0.62
C TYR A 363 -8.21 11.55 0.32
N ILE A 364 -7.34 11.10 1.21
CA ILE A 364 -6.65 9.81 1.12
C ILE A 364 -6.84 9.07 2.44
N ILE A 365 -7.22 7.80 2.38
CA ILE A 365 -7.19 6.90 3.54
C ILE A 365 -5.80 6.27 3.58
N VAL A 366 -5.09 6.43 4.69
CA VAL A 366 -3.75 5.85 4.88
C VAL A 366 -3.79 4.83 6.00
N MET A 367 -3.31 3.62 5.70
CA MET A 367 -3.30 2.48 6.59
C MET A 367 -1.87 1.99 6.81
N ALA A 368 -1.48 1.78 8.06
CA ALA A 368 -0.17 1.23 8.42
C ALA A 368 -0.10 -0.27 8.10
N GLY A 369 0.88 -0.67 7.31
CA GLY A 369 1.19 -2.08 7.07
C GLY A 369 2.16 -2.64 8.11
N HIS A 370 2.45 -3.94 8.00
CA HIS A 370 3.23 -4.64 9.02
C HIS A 370 4.69 -4.15 9.14
N PHE A 371 5.27 -3.55 8.08
CA PHE A 371 6.64 -3.04 8.13
C PHE A 371 6.72 -1.78 8.97
N LEU A 372 5.66 -0.97 8.99
CA LEU A 372 5.59 0.20 9.85
C LEU A 372 5.42 -0.21 11.32
N GLU A 373 4.62 -1.25 11.61
CA GLU A 373 4.55 -1.81 12.98
C GLU A 373 5.90 -2.36 13.43
N LEU A 374 6.56 -3.14 12.58
CA LEU A 374 7.89 -3.68 12.86
C LEU A 374 8.91 -2.58 13.13
N THR A 375 9.06 -1.63 12.20
CA THR A 375 10.09 -0.58 12.29
C THR A 375 9.78 0.50 13.32
N SER A 376 8.53 0.65 13.73
CA SER A 376 8.13 1.54 14.83
C SER A 376 8.23 0.90 16.21
N ASP A 377 8.76 -0.33 16.28
CA ASP A 377 8.87 -1.11 17.53
C ASP A 377 7.49 -1.33 18.20
N GLY A 378 6.49 -1.62 17.37
CA GLY A 378 5.12 -1.87 17.80
C GLY A 378 4.36 -0.64 18.29
N LYS A 379 4.90 0.58 18.12
CA LYS A 379 4.22 1.84 18.47
C LYS A 379 3.07 2.17 17.53
N VAL A 380 3.26 1.93 16.23
CA VAL A 380 2.21 2.08 15.23
C VAL A 380 1.64 0.72 14.89
N PRO A 381 0.39 0.44 15.27
CA PRO A 381 -0.22 -0.85 14.99
C PRO A 381 -0.56 -0.99 13.51
N THR A 382 -0.41 -2.20 12.98
CA THR A 382 -0.83 -2.50 11.62
C THR A 382 -2.35 -2.48 11.52
N CYS A 383 -2.85 -1.92 10.43
CA CYS A 383 -4.26 -1.72 10.17
C CYS A 383 -4.90 -3.00 9.63
N ILE A 384 -5.81 -3.58 10.43
CA ILE A 384 -6.65 -4.70 10.00
C ILE A 384 -7.87 -4.12 9.31
N HIS A 385 -8.13 -4.56 8.09
CA HIS A 385 -9.22 -4.04 7.28
C HIS A 385 -9.86 -5.11 6.40
N ARG A 386 -11.06 -4.82 5.92
CA ARG A 386 -11.84 -5.64 4.99
C ARG A 386 -12.62 -4.76 4.03
N VAL A 387 -13.15 -5.34 2.96
CA VAL A 387 -14.03 -4.60 2.02
C VAL A 387 -15.35 -5.32 1.85
N ILE A 388 -16.42 -4.62 2.23
CA ILE A 388 -17.80 -5.03 2.01
C ILE A 388 -18.27 -4.46 0.66
N PRO A 389 -18.86 -5.29 -0.21
CA PRO A 389 -19.40 -4.80 -1.48
C PRO A 389 -20.53 -3.79 -1.22
N PRO A 390 -20.66 -2.73 -2.04
CA PRO A 390 -21.76 -1.77 -1.93
C PRO A 390 -23.13 -2.46 -1.92
N SER A 391 -23.98 -2.12 -0.95
CA SER A 391 -25.36 -2.62 -0.93
C SER A 391 -26.29 -1.67 -1.69
N ASN A 392 -26.67 -2.00 -2.93
CA ASN A 392 -27.67 -1.21 -3.67
C ASN A 392 -29.08 -1.72 -3.40
N LYS A 393 -29.63 -1.39 -2.22
CA LYS A 393 -31.03 -1.71 -1.89
C LYS A 393 -32.05 -0.78 -2.58
N ASN A 394 -31.62 0.40 -3.06
CA ASN A 394 -32.54 1.48 -3.43
C ASN A 394 -32.64 1.81 -4.94
N THR A 395 -31.66 1.45 -5.76
CA THR A 395 -31.56 1.92 -7.17
C THR A 395 -31.80 0.84 -8.24
N GLY A 396 -31.97 -0.42 -7.85
CA GLY A 396 -32.23 -1.55 -8.75
C GLY A 396 -31.04 -1.99 -9.63
N MET A 397 -30.09 -1.10 -9.94
CA MET A 397 -28.85 -1.42 -10.65
C MET A 397 -27.64 -1.35 -9.71
N TYR A 398 -26.80 -2.37 -9.72
CA TYR A 398 -25.57 -2.41 -8.94
C TYR A 398 -24.53 -1.46 -9.54
N GLN A 399 -23.96 -0.58 -8.72
CA GLN A 399 -22.83 0.27 -9.10
C GLN A 399 -21.56 -0.29 -8.45
N PRO A 400 -20.54 -0.70 -9.23
CA PRO A 400 -19.32 -1.21 -8.67
C PRO A 400 -18.54 -0.11 -7.95
N ARG A 401 -17.94 -0.47 -6.81
CA ARG A 401 -16.93 0.38 -6.16
C ARG A 401 -15.61 0.20 -6.90
N ILE A 402 -14.92 1.31 -7.17
CA ILE A 402 -13.56 1.31 -7.71
C ILE A 402 -12.62 1.84 -6.63
N SER A 403 -11.41 1.31 -6.54
CA SER A 403 -10.35 1.80 -5.64
C SER A 403 -9.00 1.72 -6.33
N GLY A 404 -8.13 2.69 -6.05
CA GLY A 404 -6.75 2.72 -6.56
C GLY A 404 -5.72 2.82 -5.44
N PRO A 405 -5.61 1.84 -4.53
CA PRO A 405 -4.57 1.83 -3.50
C PRO A 405 -3.14 1.87 -4.09
N LEU A 406 -2.29 2.71 -3.53
CA LEU A 406 -0.83 2.61 -3.62
C LEU A 406 -0.29 1.88 -2.39
N PHE A 407 0.46 0.81 -2.61
CA PHE A 407 1.14 0.04 -1.58
C PHE A 407 2.60 0.47 -1.53
N LEU A 408 2.95 1.25 -0.51
CA LEU A 408 4.30 1.71 -0.26
C LEU A 408 5.11 0.59 0.40
N ARG A 409 6.06 0.02 -0.33
CA ARG A 409 6.82 -1.17 0.07
C ARG A 409 8.27 -0.82 0.37
N PRO A 410 9.00 -1.69 1.08
CA PRO A 410 10.43 -1.53 1.25
C PRO A 410 11.16 -1.59 -0.09
N ARG A 411 12.18 -0.76 -0.24
CA ARG A 411 13.06 -0.74 -1.40
C ARG A 411 13.80 -2.07 -1.56
N ILE A 412 13.95 -2.48 -2.81
CA ILE A 412 14.79 -3.62 -3.20
C ILE A 412 16.13 -3.05 -3.68
N GLY A 413 17.20 -3.43 -3.02
CA GLY A 413 18.56 -2.99 -3.37
C GLY A 413 19.52 -3.29 -2.23
N GLU A 414 20.77 -3.58 -2.58
CA GLU A 414 21.84 -3.88 -1.61
C GLU A 414 22.07 -2.72 -0.62
N ASP A 415 21.75 -1.50 -1.03
CA ASP A 415 21.83 -0.27 -0.26
C ASP A 415 20.63 -0.05 0.69
N ALA A 416 19.53 -0.78 0.49
CA ALA A 416 18.31 -0.73 1.29
C ALA A 416 18.35 -1.70 2.49
N LEU A 417 19.49 -1.75 3.19
CA LEU A 417 19.63 -2.49 4.46
C LEU A 417 19.19 -1.60 5.62
N LEU A 418 18.33 -2.10 6.50
CA LEU A 418 18.00 -1.41 7.74
C LEU A 418 19.23 -1.37 8.64
N ASP A 419 19.68 -0.19 9.02
CA ASP A 419 20.65 0.00 10.10
C ASP A 419 19.89 0.57 11.28
N VAL A 420 19.61 -0.25 12.29
CA VAL A 420 18.71 0.14 13.38
C VAL A 420 19.24 1.37 14.09
N ASP A 421 20.54 1.44 14.40
CA ASP A 421 21.13 2.54 15.15
C ASP A 421 21.17 3.85 14.34
N ASN A 422 21.48 3.76 13.04
CA ASN A 422 21.66 4.95 12.19
C ASN A 422 20.35 5.44 11.56
N ASP A 423 19.48 4.51 11.13
CA ASP A 423 18.24 4.85 10.44
C ASP A 423 17.11 5.12 11.42
N LEU A 424 16.96 4.26 12.43
CA LEU A 424 15.98 4.47 13.47
C LEU A 424 16.69 5.26 14.57
N LYS A 425 16.36 6.54 14.68
CA LYS A 425 16.71 7.32 15.88
C LYS A 425 15.83 6.83 17.03
N LEU A 426 15.93 5.54 17.37
CA LEU A 426 15.46 5.00 18.63
C LEU A 426 16.22 5.80 19.66
N GLU A 427 15.54 6.81 20.18
CA GLU A 427 16.09 7.72 21.17
C GLU A 427 16.66 6.84 22.28
N SER A 428 17.98 6.71 22.31
CA SER A 428 18.71 6.21 23.47
C SER A 428 18.66 7.26 24.61
N ASP A 429 17.61 8.09 24.62
CA ASP A 429 17.48 9.34 25.33
C ASP A 429 17.58 9.10 26.83
N LYS A 430 18.79 9.28 27.31
CA LYS A 430 19.08 9.57 28.72
C LYS A 430 18.57 10.96 29.13
N SER A 431 17.92 11.72 28.24
CA SER A 431 17.47 13.11 28.47
C SER A 431 15.98 13.37 28.27
N SER A 432 15.19 12.44 27.73
CA SER A 432 13.74 12.65 27.64
C SER A 432 13.13 12.27 28.99
N THR A 433 12.47 13.25 29.62
CA THR A 433 11.71 13.07 30.86
C THR A 433 10.43 12.26 30.67
N GLU A 434 10.13 11.82 29.44
CA GLU A 434 8.99 10.97 29.17
C GLU A 434 9.38 9.51 29.38
N PRO A 435 8.71 8.78 30.29
CA PRO A 435 8.95 7.35 30.43
C PRO A 435 8.74 6.69 29.07
N MET A 436 9.71 5.90 28.60
CA MET A 436 9.55 5.06 27.42
C MET A 436 8.35 4.14 27.65
N THR A 437 7.19 4.55 27.15
CA THR A 437 6.06 3.65 27.03
C THR A 437 6.38 2.76 25.84
N ASN A 438 6.64 1.49 26.14
CA ASN A 438 6.78 0.47 25.11
C ASN A 438 5.55 0.54 24.20
N GLY A 439 5.78 0.41 22.88
CA GLY A 439 4.69 0.36 21.91
C GLY A 439 3.66 -0.72 22.26
N LEU A 440 2.42 -0.57 21.80
CA LEU A 440 1.32 -1.50 22.09
C LEU A 440 1.69 -2.96 21.75
N TYR A 441 2.48 -3.13 20.69
CA TYR A 441 2.96 -4.42 20.21
C TYR A 441 4.48 -4.59 20.33
N HIS A 442 5.13 -3.81 21.20
CA HIS A 442 6.56 -3.91 21.43
C HIS A 442 6.96 -5.32 21.87
N GLU A 443 8.03 -5.84 21.28
CA GLU A 443 8.66 -7.09 21.64
C GLU A 443 10.18 -6.86 21.71
N LYS A 444 10.74 -6.99 22.91
CA LYS A 444 12.16 -6.75 23.15
C LYS A 444 13.02 -7.68 22.27
N GLY A 445 13.94 -7.08 21.51
CA GLY A 445 14.88 -7.79 20.64
C GLY A 445 14.37 -8.08 19.22
N LEU A 446 13.12 -7.74 18.90
CA LEU A 446 12.57 -7.94 17.55
C LEU A 446 13.31 -7.11 16.50
N LEU A 447 13.64 -5.85 16.81
CA LEU A 447 14.42 -5.00 15.90
C LEU A 447 15.87 -5.47 15.74
N ASP A 448 16.46 -6.06 16.78
CA ASP A 448 17.81 -6.64 16.71
C ASP A 448 17.86 -7.80 15.69
N GLU A 449 16.77 -8.54 15.53
CA GLU A 449 16.64 -9.56 14.49
C GLU A 449 16.57 -8.98 13.06
N CYS A 450 16.22 -7.70 12.93
CA CYS A 450 16.07 -6.98 11.67
C CYS A 450 17.28 -6.09 11.33
N ASP A 451 18.23 -5.90 12.26
CA ASP A 451 19.42 -5.09 12.01
C ASP A 451 20.26 -5.69 10.87
N LYS A 452 20.67 -4.83 9.94
CA LYS A 452 21.41 -5.15 8.71
C LYS A 452 20.67 -6.17 7.84
N MET A 453 19.34 -6.16 7.90
CA MET A 453 18.48 -6.98 7.07
C MET A 453 17.80 -6.12 6.00
N HIS A 454 17.59 -6.70 4.82
CA HIS A 454 16.62 -6.13 3.89
C HIS A 454 15.22 -6.34 4.45
N LEU A 455 14.48 -5.25 4.64
CA LEU A 455 13.10 -5.34 5.14
C LEU A 455 12.21 -6.19 4.23
N TRP A 456 12.46 -6.22 2.92
CA TRP A 456 11.71 -7.11 2.03
C TRP A 456 11.90 -8.60 2.39
N SER A 457 13.09 -9.01 2.85
CA SER A 457 13.36 -10.39 3.26
C SER A 457 12.64 -10.75 4.56
N ALA A 458 12.28 -9.76 5.38
CA ALA A 458 11.50 -10.00 6.60
C ALA A 458 10.10 -10.54 6.28
N HIS A 459 9.56 -10.17 5.12
CA HIS A 459 8.27 -10.67 4.62
C HIS A 459 8.22 -12.20 4.51
N ASP A 460 9.29 -12.82 4.02
CA ASP A 460 9.33 -14.27 3.80
C ASP A 460 9.37 -15.02 5.14
N VAL A 461 10.05 -14.46 6.13
CA VAL A 461 10.10 -15.00 7.50
C VAL A 461 8.76 -14.81 8.23
N ILE A 462 8.10 -13.66 8.05
CA ILE A 462 6.79 -13.37 8.65
C ILE A 462 5.71 -14.31 8.11
N LYS A 463 5.84 -14.77 6.86
CA LYS A 463 4.88 -15.66 6.20
C LYS A 463 5.15 -17.15 6.40
N SER A 464 6.37 -17.52 6.80
CA SER A 464 6.74 -18.91 7.12
C SER A 464 6.17 -19.35 8.46
#